data_AF-A0A925BI45-F1
#
_entry.id   AF-A0A925BI45-F1
#
_cell.length_a   1.000
_cell.length_b   1.000
_cell.length_c   1.000
_cell.angle_alpha   90.00
_cell.angle_beta   90.00
_cell.angle_gamma   90.00
#
_symmetry.space_group_name_H-M   'P 1'
#
loop_
_entity.id
_entity.type
_entity.pdbx_description
1 polymer ?
#
loop_
_entity_poly.entity_id
_entity_poly.type
_entity_poly.pdbx_seq_one_letter_code
_entity_poly.pdbx_strand_id
1 'polypeptide(L)' 'GPRLETAAEIAAFGWGGAHVVGMTLAPEVWLAAELGIPYASLCIITNMATGRWHFDPRRDFGPGIGAVGLKVTLHAANG' A
#
# COMPACT_ATOMS: atom_id res chain seq x y z
N GLY A 1 9.96 -2.36 -7.16
CA GLY A 1 10.46 -1.60 -8.34
C GLY A 1 9.29 -1.24 -9.22
N PRO A 2 9.35 -0.22 -10.10
CA PRO A 2 8.20 0.52 -10.64
C PRO A 2 7.19 -0.30 -11.47
N ARG A 3 7.52 -1.55 -11.80
CA ARG A 3 6.59 -2.50 -12.40
C ARG A 3 5.60 -3.00 -11.34
N LEU A 4 4.37 -3.25 -11.76
CA LEU A 4 3.43 -3.99 -10.93
C LEU A 4 3.90 -5.44 -10.73
N GLU A 5 3.33 -6.04 -9.71
CA GLU A 5 3.51 -7.42 -9.32
C GLU A 5 2.93 -8.40 -10.34
N THR A 6 3.60 -9.53 -10.51
CA THR A 6 3.10 -10.68 -11.28
C THR A 6 2.19 -11.56 -10.42
N ALA A 7 1.37 -12.39 -11.06
CA ALA A 7 0.52 -13.34 -10.35
C ALA A 7 1.32 -14.32 -9.45
N ALA A 8 2.50 -14.75 -9.91
CA ALA A 8 3.37 -15.63 -9.15
C ALA A 8 3.96 -14.93 -7.90
N GLU A 9 4.39 -13.67 -8.04
CA GLU A 9 4.84 -12.86 -6.91
C GLU A 9 3.71 -12.67 -5.88
N ILE A 10 2.49 -12.39 -6.32
CA ILE A 10 1.33 -12.25 -5.44
C ILE A 10 0.92 -13.54 -4.73
N ALA A 11 1.02 -14.68 -5.41
CA ALA A 11 0.79 -15.97 -4.79
C ALA A 11 1.83 -16.22 -3.69
N ALA A 12 3.11 -15.97 -3.98
CA ALA A 12 4.19 -16.12 -3.02
C ALA A 12 4.02 -15.19 -1.79
N PHE A 13 3.75 -13.90 -2.00
CA PHE A 13 3.49 -12.96 -0.90
C PHE A 13 2.25 -13.35 -0.09
N GLY A 14 1.19 -13.80 -0.75
CA GLY A 14 -0.01 -14.29 -0.08
C GLY A 14 0.23 -15.51 0.80
N TRP A 15 1.03 -16.48 0.33
CA TRP A 15 1.45 -17.62 1.15
C TRP A 15 2.34 -17.19 2.33
N GLY A 16 3.10 -16.11 2.17
CA GLY A 16 3.82 -15.45 3.26
C GLY A 16 2.95 -14.64 4.22
N GLY A 17 1.63 -14.63 4.06
CA GLY A 17 0.70 -13.90 4.92
C GLY A 17 0.56 -12.40 4.61
N ALA A 18 1.06 -11.94 3.47
CA ALA A 18 0.90 -10.56 3.05
C ALA A 18 -0.55 -10.27 2.64
N HIS A 19 -1.10 -9.16 3.14
CA HIS A 19 -2.45 -8.68 2.80
C HIS A 19 -2.43 -7.51 1.82
N VAL A 20 -1.35 -6.74 1.81
CA VAL A 20 -1.15 -5.55 0.96
C VAL A 20 0.24 -5.61 0.38
N VAL A 21 0.40 -5.17 -0.86
CA VAL A 21 1.70 -5.03 -1.52
C VAL A 21 1.88 -3.60 -2.00
N GLY A 22 3.11 -3.12 -1.91
CA GLY A 22 3.50 -1.78 -2.32
C GLY A 22 4.99 -1.69 -2.56
N MET A 23 5.46 -0.52 -2.95
CA MET A 23 6.88 -0.29 -3.29
C MET A 23 7.56 0.71 -2.36
N THR A 24 6.84 1.20 -1.35
CA THR A 24 7.26 2.24 -0.41
C THR A 24 7.00 1.77 1.03
N LEU A 25 7.35 2.59 2.02
CA LEU A 25 7.16 2.40 3.47
C LEU A 25 8.13 1.44 4.13
N ALA A 26 8.54 0.33 3.51
CA ALA A 26 9.43 -0.64 4.16
C ALA A 26 10.73 -0.02 4.72
N PRO A 27 11.55 0.72 3.94
CA PRO A 27 12.78 1.32 4.46
C PRO A 27 12.49 2.44 5.47
N GLU A 28 11.44 3.25 5.27
CA GLU A 28 11.10 4.35 6.16
C GLU A 28 10.58 3.86 7.52
N VAL A 29 9.80 2.79 7.53
CA VAL A 29 9.27 2.14 8.74
C VAL A 29 10.40 1.54 9.58
N TRP A 30 11.37 0.88 8.95
CA TRP A 30 12.53 0.37 9.65
C TRP A 30 13.36 1.49 10.27
N LEU A 31 13.61 2.57 9.52
CA LEU A 31 14.32 3.73 10.05
C LEU A 31 13.57 4.40 11.22
N ALA A 32 12.25 4.55 11.13
CA ALA A 32 11.44 5.10 12.23
C ALA A 32 11.50 4.19 13.47
N ALA A 33 11.48 2.87 13.28
CA ALA A 33 11.63 1.90 14.36
C ALA A 33 13.02 1.98 15.02
N GLU A 34 14.09 2.09 14.24
CA GLU A 34 15.46 2.26 14.74
C GLU A 34 15.63 3.54 15.56
N LEU A 35 14.95 4.61 15.16
CA LEU A 35 14.98 5.90 15.86
C LEU A 35 13.97 6.02 17.01
N GLY A 36 13.16 4.97 17.26
CA GLY A 36 12.12 4.99 18.30
C GLY A 36 10.99 5.99 18.04
N ILE A 37 10.77 6.36 16.78
CA ILE A 37 9.72 7.30 16.37
C ILE A 37 8.42 6.52 16.21
N PRO A 38 7.34 6.86 16.93
CA PRO A 38 6.03 6.24 16.72
C PRO A 38 5.54 6.49 15.28
N TYR A 39 5.06 5.44 14.63
CA TYR A 39 4.54 5.54 13.27
C TYR A 39 3.25 4.72 13.11
N ALA A 40 2.43 5.14 12.15
CA ALA A 40 1.29 4.40 11.65
C ALA A 40 1.26 4.53 10.12
N SER A 41 0.90 3.45 9.43
CA SER A 41 0.79 3.45 7.97
C SER A 41 -0.68 3.50 7.54
N LEU A 42 -0.97 4.38 6.59
CA LEU A 42 -2.25 4.42 5.90
C LEU A 42 -2.02 4.08 4.43
N CYS A 43 -2.55 2.93 3.99
CA CYS A 43 -2.39 2.43 2.63
C CYS A 43 -3.72 2.50 1.89
N ILE A 44 -3.74 3.13 0.73
CA ILE A 44 -4.91 3.11 -0.17
C ILE A 44 -4.73 2.00 -1.19
N ILE A 45 -5.72 1.11 -1.28
CA ILE A 45 -5.74 0.03 -2.26
C ILE A 45 -6.13 0.58 -3.63
N THR A 46 -5.16 0.64 -4.54
CA THR A 46 -5.32 1.15 -5.91
C THR A 46 -5.79 0.09 -6.91
N ASN A 47 -5.52 -1.19 -6.60
CA ASN A 47 -5.91 -2.36 -7.37
C ASN A 47 -5.91 -3.61 -6.48
N MET A 48 -6.67 -4.63 -6.86
CA MET A 48 -6.78 -5.90 -6.10
C MET A 48 -5.73 -6.94 -6.49
N ALA A 49 -4.49 -6.53 -6.71
CA ALA A 49 -3.34 -7.39 -7.05
C ALA A 49 -3.48 -8.26 -8.32
N THR A 50 -2.40 -8.43 -9.08
CA THR A 50 -2.43 -9.28 -10.28
C THR A 50 -2.74 -10.75 -9.95
N GLY A 51 -3.65 -11.37 -10.71
CA GLY A 51 -3.95 -12.82 -10.60
C GLY A 51 -4.89 -13.22 -9.45
N ARG A 52 -5.38 -12.25 -8.66
CA ARG A 52 -6.47 -12.48 -7.71
C ARG A 52 -7.81 -12.24 -8.40
N TRP A 53 -8.80 -13.08 -8.09
CA TRP A 53 -10.15 -12.88 -8.60
C TRP A 53 -10.86 -11.78 -7.81
N HIS A 54 -11.29 -10.72 -8.48
CA HIS A 54 -12.11 -9.67 -7.90
C HIS A 54 -13.05 -9.08 -8.95
N PHE A 55 -14.19 -8.54 -8.51
CA PHE A 55 -15.18 -7.90 -9.38
C PHE A 55 -14.88 -6.42 -9.70
N ASP A 56 -13.82 -5.86 -9.13
CA ASP A 56 -13.74 -4.43 -8.86
C ASP A 56 -13.00 -3.55 -9.90
N PRO A 57 -12.81 -3.90 -11.17
CA PRO A 57 -11.72 -3.46 -12.10
C PRO A 57 -10.73 -2.28 -11.82
N ARG A 58 -10.71 -1.62 -10.66
CA ARG A 58 -10.04 -0.34 -10.42
C ARG A 58 -8.53 -0.48 -10.51
N ARG A 59 -7.92 0.52 -11.15
CA ARG A 59 -6.48 0.66 -11.34
C ARG A 59 -6.15 2.15 -11.27
N ASP A 60 -6.30 2.69 -10.06
CA ASP A 60 -6.26 4.13 -9.84
C ASP A 60 -4.85 4.56 -9.48
N PHE A 61 -4.07 4.87 -10.51
CA PHE A 61 -2.71 5.38 -10.38
C PHE A 61 -2.64 6.85 -10.80
N GLY A 62 -1.95 7.69 -10.02
CA GLY A 62 -1.71 9.10 -10.36
C GLY A 62 -2.04 10.09 -9.24
N PRO A 63 -1.90 11.40 -9.48
CA PRO A 63 -1.99 12.42 -8.44
C PRO A 63 -3.37 12.49 -7.74
N GLY A 64 -4.43 12.03 -8.40
CA GLY A 64 -5.78 11.98 -7.83
C GLY A 64 -5.87 11.12 -6.57
N ILE A 65 -5.21 9.95 -6.55
CA ILE A 65 -5.23 9.08 -5.37
C ILE A 65 -4.42 9.68 -4.22
N GLY A 66 -3.34 10.40 -4.54
CA GLY A 66 -2.54 11.14 -3.55
C GLY A 66 -3.34 12.25 -2.86
N ALA A 67 -4.15 12.99 -3.62
CA ALA A 67 -5.04 14.01 -3.05
C ALA A 67 -6.12 13.41 -2.13
N VAL A 68 -6.65 12.25 -2.48
CA VAL A 68 -7.58 11.49 -1.63
C VAL A 68 -6.88 11.05 -0.34
N GLY A 69 -5.68 10.47 -0.46
CA GLY A 69 -4.87 10.06 0.69
C GLY A 69 -4.57 11.20 1.64
N LEU A 70 -4.13 12.35 1.13
CA LEU A 70 -3.87 13.52 1.97
C LEU A 70 -5.11 13.96 2.74
N LYS A 71 -6.28 14.02 2.09
CA LYS A 71 -7.54 14.39 2.75
C LYS A 71 -7.89 13.42 3.88
N VAL A 72 -7.77 12.11 3.64
CA VAL A 72 -8.06 11.09 4.66
C VAL A 72 -7.06 11.18 5.82
N THR A 73 -5.77 11.32 5.55
CA THR A 73 -4.73 11.46 6.58
C THR A 73 -4.95 12.71 7.43
N LEU A 74 -5.27 13.86 6.81
CA LEU A 74 -5.58 15.09 7.55
C LEU A 74 -6.81 14.94 8.43
N HIS A 75 -7.84 14.22 7.97
CA HIS A 75 -9.01 13.94 8.80
C HIS A 75 -8.66 13.03 9.98
N ALA A 76 -7.89 11.97 9.74
CA ALA A 76 -7.46 11.02 10.77
C ALA A 76 -6.50 11.64 11.81
N ALA A 77 -5.73 12.66 11.42
CA ALA A 77 -4.81 13.36 12.32
C ALA A 77 -5.49 14.42 13.21
N ASN A 78 -6.68 14.89 12.82
CA ASN A 78 -7.43 15.95 13.52
C ASN A 78 -8.62 15.43 14.34
N GLY A 79 -8.87 14.11 14.34
CA GLY A 79 -9.91 13.46 15.14
C GLY A 79 -9.31 12.71 16.32
#